data_AF-A0A8J5L4L3-F1
#
_entry.id   AF-A0A8J5L4L3-F1
#
_cell.length_a   1.000
_cell.length_b   1.000
_cell.length_c   1.000
_cell.angle_alpha   90.00
_cell.angle_beta   90.00
_cell.angle_gamma   90.00
#
_symmetry.space_group_name_H-M   'P 1'
#
loop_
_entity.id
_entity.type
_entity.pdbx_description
1 polymer ?
#
loop_
_entity_poly.entity_id
_entity_poly.type
_entity_poly.pdbx_seq_one_letter_code
_entity_poly.pdbx_strand_id
1 'polypeptide(L)'
;MVNATLMNIAGNPTNVQLPGMYNKQENPRIPIIVTGNDFSTLYAPLIRDGLMDKFYWAPTREDRIGVCTDIFRTDNVPVEGIVKLVDAFLDQSIDFFGTLRARVYDDEVRKWVSGIGVDSVGKKLVNSLEGPPTFDQPPMSLDKLMEYGQMLVKE
;
A
#
# COMPACT_ATOMS: atom_id res chain seq x y z
N MET A 1 -6.24 -27.57 -4.79
CA MET A 1 -5.05 -28.27 -4.27
C MET A 1 -4.50 -27.60 -3.01
N VAL A 2 -4.36 -26.26 -2.99
CA VAL A 2 -3.81 -25.50 -1.84
C VAL A 2 -4.66 -25.59 -0.56
N ASN A 3 -6.00 -25.60 -0.67
CA ASN A 3 -6.89 -25.61 0.50
C ASN A 3 -6.70 -26.85 1.39
N ALA A 4 -6.49 -28.02 0.80
CA ALA A 4 -6.27 -29.27 1.54
C ALA A 4 -4.95 -29.25 2.33
N THR A 5 -3.91 -28.64 1.76
CA THR A 5 -2.62 -28.46 2.44
C THR A 5 -2.76 -27.53 3.64
N LEU A 6 -3.47 -26.40 3.49
CA LEU A 6 -3.72 -25.48 4.61
C LEU A 6 -4.53 -26.14 5.73
N MET A 7 -5.52 -26.97 5.39
CA MET A 7 -6.28 -27.73 6.40
C MET A 7 -5.39 -28.69 7.18
N ASN A 8 -4.51 -29.44 6.50
CA ASN A 8 -3.61 -30.38 7.16
C ASN A 8 -2.63 -29.67 8.10
N ILE A 9 -2.07 -28.54 7.66
CA ILE A 9 -1.13 -27.75 8.47
C ILE A 9 -1.87 -27.14 9.68
N ALA A 10 -3.08 -26.60 9.48
CA ALA A 10 -3.83 -25.98 10.57
C ALA A 10 -4.33 -27.02 11.60
N GLY A 11 -4.72 -28.22 11.13
CA GLY A 11 -5.18 -29.30 12.00
C GLY A 11 -4.08 -29.95 12.83
N ASN A 12 -2.82 -29.97 12.35
CA ASN A 12 -1.68 -30.49 13.10
C ASN A 12 -0.41 -29.66 12.88
N PRO A 13 -0.30 -28.48 13.53
CA PRO A 13 0.74 -27.50 13.22
C PRO A 13 2.15 -27.90 13.66
N THR A 14 2.27 -28.88 14.55
CA THR A 14 3.57 -29.39 15.04
C THR A 14 4.02 -30.67 14.33
N ASN A 15 3.20 -31.23 13.43
CA ASN A 15 3.55 -32.43 12.67
C ASN A 15 3.21 -32.27 11.19
N VAL A 16 4.08 -31.55 10.49
CA VAL A 16 3.98 -31.29 9.06
C VAL A 16 5.19 -31.91 8.36
N GLN A 17 4.94 -32.84 7.42
CA GLN A 17 5.97 -33.61 6.74
C GLN A 17 5.88 -33.46 5.22
N LEU A 18 7.03 -33.56 4.55
CA LEU A 18 7.08 -33.64 3.10
C LEU A 18 6.72 -35.05 2.63
N PRO A 19 6.07 -35.21 1.46
CA PRO A 19 5.77 -36.53 0.91
C PRO A 19 7.02 -37.41 0.83
N GLY A 20 6.99 -38.60 1.47
CA GLY A 20 8.10 -39.55 1.48
C GLY A 20 9.11 -39.39 2.62
N MET A 21 8.95 -38.37 3.49
CA MET A 21 9.79 -38.16 4.67
C MET A 21 8.98 -38.45 5.94
N TYR A 22 9.39 -39.46 6.72
CA TYR A 22 8.74 -39.82 7.98
C TYR A 22 9.70 -39.64 9.16
N ASN A 23 9.76 -38.42 9.69
CA ASN A 23 10.57 -38.10 10.87
C ASN A 23 9.66 -37.84 12.08
N LYS A 24 9.95 -38.47 13.23
CA LYS A 24 9.11 -38.37 14.44
C LYS A 24 9.41 -37.14 15.31
N GLN A 25 10.10 -36.15 14.76
CA GLN A 25 10.44 -34.92 15.48
C GLN A 25 9.24 -33.97 15.49
N GLU A 26 9.00 -33.34 16.64
CA GLU A 26 7.98 -32.31 16.79
C GLU A 26 8.50 -30.98 16.23
N ASN A 27 7.73 -30.37 15.34
CA ASN A 27 8.07 -29.08 14.73
C ASN A 27 7.54 -27.92 15.58
N PRO A 28 8.24 -26.77 15.60
CA PRO A 28 7.71 -25.55 16.19
C PRO A 28 6.47 -25.06 15.43
N ARG A 29 5.46 -24.59 16.18
CA ARG A 29 4.25 -24.00 15.59
C ARG A 29 4.57 -22.64 14.94
N ILE A 30 4.17 -22.48 13.69
CA ILE A 30 4.38 -21.24 12.91
C ILE A 30 3.02 -20.54 12.68
N PRO A 31 2.88 -19.25 13.03
CA PRO A 31 1.70 -18.47 12.67
C PRO A 31 1.70 -18.16 11.17
N ILE A 32 0.53 -18.27 10.53
CA ILE A 32 0.35 -17.98 9.10
C ILE A 32 -0.59 -16.78 8.98
N ILE A 33 -0.17 -15.76 8.23
CA ILE A 33 -0.99 -14.59 7.89
C ILE A 33 -1.28 -14.64 6.39
N VAL A 34 -2.55 -14.52 6.03
CA VAL A 34 -3.00 -14.51 4.63
C VAL A 34 -3.79 -13.24 4.37
N THR A 35 -3.50 -12.58 3.26
CA THR A 35 -4.23 -11.40 2.78
C THR A 35 -4.99 -11.73 1.50
N GLY A 36 -6.14 -11.11 1.31
CA GLY A 36 -6.99 -11.34 0.14
C GLY A 36 -8.19 -10.40 0.14
N ASN A 37 -8.76 -10.16 -1.04
CA ASN A 37 -9.89 -9.25 -1.20
C ASN A 37 -11.18 -9.85 -0.64
N ASP A 38 -11.44 -11.12 -0.97
CA ASP A 38 -12.58 -11.86 -0.46
C ASP A 38 -12.22 -13.35 -0.30
N PHE A 39 -12.59 -13.90 0.85
CA PHE A 39 -12.39 -15.29 1.24
C PHE A 39 -13.73 -16.06 1.30
N SER A 40 -14.75 -15.60 0.57
CA SER A 40 -16.05 -16.26 0.44
C SER A 40 -15.97 -17.57 -0.36
N THR A 41 -15.06 -17.65 -1.33
CA THR A 41 -14.84 -18.82 -2.20
C THR A 41 -13.88 -19.84 -1.61
N LEU A 42 -13.27 -19.53 -0.47
CA LEU A 42 -12.46 -20.50 0.27
C LEU A 42 -13.32 -21.63 0.83
N TYR A 43 -12.70 -22.79 0.93
CA TYR A 43 -13.36 -24.00 1.38
C TYR A 43 -13.91 -23.82 2.81
N ALA A 44 -15.24 -23.90 2.97
CA ALA A 44 -15.95 -23.56 4.20
C ALA A 44 -15.43 -24.27 5.49
N PRO A 45 -14.93 -25.51 5.44
CA PRO A 45 -14.33 -26.17 6.61
C PRO A 45 -13.13 -25.43 7.25
N LEU A 46 -12.31 -24.70 6.49
CA LEU A 46 -11.21 -23.92 7.07
C LEU A 46 -11.69 -22.79 7.99
N ILE A 47 -12.87 -22.26 7.72
CA ILE A 47 -13.42 -21.08 8.39
C ILE A 47 -14.28 -21.48 9.60
N ARG A 48 -14.85 -22.69 9.60
CA ARG A 48 -15.81 -23.13 10.63
C ARG A 48 -15.17 -23.81 11.83
N ASP A 49 -14.02 -24.47 11.65
CA ASP A 49 -13.42 -25.32 12.69
C ASP A 49 -12.48 -24.55 13.65
N GLY A 50 -12.51 -23.22 13.65
CA GLY A 50 -11.61 -22.39 14.49
C GLY A 50 -10.13 -22.45 14.09
N LEU A 51 -9.86 -22.95 12.88
CA LEU A 51 -8.52 -23.08 12.31
C LEU A 51 -8.02 -21.79 11.64
N MET A 52 -8.95 -20.89 11.30
CA MET A 52 -8.69 -19.61 10.66
C MET A 52 -9.59 -18.54 11.27
N ASP A 53 -8.98 -17.46 11.75
CA ASP A 53 -9.70 -16.25 12.15
C ASP A 53 -9.79 -15.27 10.97
N LYS A 54 -11.01 -14.77 10.72
CA LYS A 54 -11.24 -13.73 9.70
C LYS A 54 -11.20 -12.36 10.36
N PHE A 55 -10.31 -11.51 9.85
CA PHE A 55 -10.26 -10.09 10.21
C PHE A 55 -10.67 -9.26 8.99
N TYR A 56 -11.83 -8.60 9.10
CA TYR A 56 -12.26 -7.63 8.09
C TYR A 56 -11.69 -6.27 8.44
N TRP A 57 -10.76 -5.79 7.62
CA TRP A 57 -10.19 -4.46 7.78
C TRP A 57 -11.03 -3.43 7.04
N ALA A 58 -11.79 -2.64 7.80
CA ALA A 58 -12.50 -1.47 7.32
C ALA A 58 -12.00 -0.25 8.12
N PRO A 59 -11.14 0.59 7.53
CA PRO A 59 -10.49 1.66 8.27
C PRO A 59 -11.51 2.70 8.72
N THR A 60 -11.45 3.08 9.99
CA THR A 60 -12.29 4.16 10.53
C THR A 60 -11.81 5.52 10.03
N ARG A 61 -12.60 6.57 10.25
CA ARG A 61 -12.17 7.95 9.95
C ARG A 61 -10.86 8.30 10.66
N GLU A 62 -10.69 7.87 11.91
CA GLU A 62 -9.47 8.13 12.69
C GLU A 62 -8.27 7.38 12.11
N ASP A 63 -8.45 6.11 11.72
CA ASP A 63 -7.39 5.34 11.06
C ASP A 63 -6.95 6.02 9.75
N ARG A 64 -7.92 6.51 8.97
CA ARG A 64 -7.64 7.21 7.71
C ARG A 64 -6.86 8.50 7.95
N ILE A 65 -7.25 9.30 8.95
CA ILE A 65 -6.50 10.51 9.33
C ILE A 65 -5.09 10.15 9.78
N GLY A 66 -4.93 9.11 10.60
CA GLY A 66 -3.62 8.64 11.07
C GLY A 66 -2.71 8.23 9.91
N VAL A 67 -3.20 7.37 9.01
CA VAL A 67 -2.43 6.92 7.85
C VAL A 67 -2.12 8.07 6.89
N CYS A 68 -3.07 8.98 6.64
CA CYS A 68 -2.82 10.16 5.81
C CYS A 68 -1.79 11.10 6.43
N THR A 69 -1.82 11.28 7.75
CA THR A 69 -0.81 12.07 8.47
C THR A 69 0.58 11.49 8.27
N ASP A 70 0.70 10.16 8.25
CA ASP A 70 1.96 9.47 8.01
C ASP A 70 2.43 9.58 6.55
N ILE A 71 1.51 9.55 5.59
CA ILE A 71 1.82 9.76 4.16
C ILE A 71 2.43 11.15 3.93
N PHE A 72 1.85 12.19 4.56
CA PHE A 72 2.30 13.57 4.41
C PHE A 72 3.30 14.04 5.48
N ARG A 73 3.84 13.11 6.29
CA ARG A 73 4.73 13.43 7.43
C ARG A 73 5.95 14.22 7.01
N THR A 74 6.56 13.87 5.88
CA THR A 74 7.75 14.56 5.35
C THR A 74 7.41 15.91 4.75
N ASP A 75 6.16 16.15 4.37
CA ASP A 75 5.73 17.35 3.64
C ASP A 75 5.25 18.48 4.56
N ASN A 76 5.28 18.25 5.89
CA ASN A 76 4.95 19.23 6.93
C ASN A 76 3.56 19.88 6.75
N VAL A 77 2.59 19.10 6.27
CA VAL A 77 1.20 19.55 6.14
C VAL A 77 0.56 19.65 7.52
N PRO A 78 -0.12 20.76 7.87
CA PRO A 78 -0.83 20.88 9.14
C PRO A 78 -1.86 19.77 9.30
N VAL A 79 -1.98 19.22 10.51
CA VAL A 79 -2.95 18.15 10.83
C VAL A 79 -4.37 18.58 10.47
N GLU A 80 -4.74 19.84 10.71
CA GLU A 80 -6.03 20.41 10.32
C GLU A 80 -6.29 20.34 8.81
N GLY A 81 -5.25 20.50 8.00
CA GLY A 81 -5.32 20.36 6.54
C GLY A 81 -5.54 18.90 6.14
N ILE A 82 -4.85 17.96 6.79
CA ILE A 82 -5.02 16.51 6.56
C ILE A 82 -6.45 16.09 6.91
N VAL A 83 -6.99 16.56 8.04
CA VAL A 83 -8.38 16.27 8.44
C VAL A 83 -9.36 16.75 7.37
N LYS A 84 -9.22 18.00 6.89
CA LYS A 84 -10.06 18.53 5.80
C LYS A 84 -9.92 17.72 4.51
N LEU A 85 -8.70 17.28 4.18
CA LEU A 85 -8.43 16.49 2.99
C LEU A 85 -9.12 15.11 3.07
N VAL A 86 -9.03 14.43 4.21
CA VAL A 86 -9.71 13.14 4.42
C VAL A 86 -11.22 13.30 4.39
N ASP A 87 -11.76 14.37 5.00
CA ASP A 87 -13.19 14.66 5.00
C ASP A 87 -13.73 15.03 3.61
N ALA A 88 -12.90 15.59 2.73
CA ALA A 88 -13.29 15.91 1.35
C ALA A 88 -13.35 14.65 0.45
N PHE A 89 -12.59 13.60 0.77
CA PHE A 89 -12.45 12.40 -0.05
C PHE A 89 -12.86 11.13 0.72
N LEU A 90 -14.03 11.15 1.36
CA LEU A 90 -14.50 10.05 2.21
C LEU A 90 -14.74 8.74 1.45
N ASP A 91 -15.08 8.80 0.17
CA ASP A 91 -15.34 7.62 -0.66
C ASP A 91 -14.07 7.00 -1.28
N GLN A 92 -12.91 7.62 -1.04
CA GLN A 92 -11.63 7.16 -1.59
C GLN A 92 -10.88 6.24 -0.63
N SER A 93 -10.21 5.23 -1.19
CA SER A 93 -9.32 4.32 -0.47
C SER A 93 -8.06 5.04 0.02
N ILE A 94 -7.30 4.40 0.92
CA ILE A 94 -6.11 5.02 1.54
C ILE A 94 -4.98 5.25 0.53
N ASP A 95 -4.88 4.38 -0.49
CA ASP A 95 -3.92 4.50 -1.58
C ASP A 95 -4.12 5.79 -2.41
N PHE A 96 -5.34 6.32 -2.48
CA PHE A 96 -5.66 7.59 -3.15
C PHE A 96 -4.77 8.74 -2.65
N PHE A 97 -4.54 8.83 -1.33
CA PHE A 97 -3.72 9.89 -0.76
C PHE A 97 -2.23 9.74 -1.09
N GLY A 98 -1.76 8.50 -1.23
CA GLY A 98 -0.42 8.20 -1.74
C GLY A 98 -0.27 8.63 -3.21
N THR A 99 -1.26 8.31 -4.03
CA THR A 99 -1.34 8.73 -5.44
C THR A 99 -1.42 10.25 -5.57
N LEU A 100 -2.22 10.91 -4.72
CA LEU A 100 -2.33 12.37 -4.67
C LEU A 100 -0.97 13.03 -4.38
N ARG A 101 -0.24 12.51 -3.38
CA ARG A 101 1.11 12.96 -3.06
C ARG A 101 2.04 12.79 -4.26
N ALA A 102 2.05 11.61 -4.89
CA ALA A 102 2.87 11.32 -6.05
C ALA A 102 2.56 12.24 -7.24
N ARG A 103 1.28 12.58 -7.46
CA ARG A 103 0.85 13.46 -8.54
C ARG A 103 1.46 14.86 -8.47
N VAL A 104 1.70 15.36 -7.26
CA VAL A 104 2.37 16.66 -7.07
C VAL A 104 3.85 16.58 -7.48
N TYR A 105 4.52 15.47 -7.20
CA TYR A 105 5.90 15.24 -7.66
C TYR A 105 5.97 15.01 -9.17
N ASP A 106 4.99 14.31 -9.75
CA ASP A 106 4.91 14.10 -11.20
C ASP A 106 4.87 15.42 -11.97
N ASP A 107 4.20 16.44 -11.43
CA ASP A 107 4.15 17.77 -12.03
C ASP A 107 5.53 18.46 -12.05
N GLU A 108 6.31 18.34 -10.97
CA GLU A 108 7.69 18.87 -10.93
C GLU A 108 8.62 18.13 -11.89
N VAL A 109 8.51 16.80 -11.97
CA VAL A 109 9.26 16.00 -12.96
C VAL A 109 8.85 16.40 -14.38
N ARG A 110 7.55 16.61 -14.64
CA ARG A 110 7.05 17.06 -15.95
C ARG A 110 7.59 18.44 -16.33
N LYS A 111 7.67 19.38 -15.39
CA LYS A 111 8.29 20.70 -15.60
C LYS A 111 9.77 20.56 -15.94
N TRP A 112 10.49 19.71 -15.22
CA TRP A 112 11.90 19.45 -15.49
C TRP A 112 12.12 18.86 -16.88
N VAL A 113 11.38 17.81 -17.27
CA VAL A 113 11.44 17.21 -18.61
C VAL A 113 11.16 18.26 -19.70
N SER A 114 10.13 19.08 -19.50
CA SER A 114 9.76 20.14 -20.46
C SER A 114 10.85 21.21 -20.57
N GLY A 115 11.53 21.53 -19.45
CA GLY A 115 12.59 22.53 -19.41
C GLY A 115 13.90 22.09 -20.07
N ILE A 116 14.28 20.81 -19.95
CA ILE A 116 15.51 20.29 -20.58
C ILE A 116 15.31 19.78 -22.02
N GLY A 117 14.05 19.56 -22.42
CA GLY A 117 13.68 18.94 -23.68
C GLY A 117 13.71 17.42 -23.61
N VAL A 118 12.67 16.78 -24.18
CA VAL A 118 12.46 15.32 -24.13
C VAL A 118 13.67 14.55 -24.66
N ASP A 119 14.29 15.03 -25.74
CA ASP A 119 15.45 14.40 -26.39
C ASP A 119 16.70 14.34 -25.48
N SER A 120 16.78 15.24 -24.50
CA SER A 120 17.94 15.38 -23.62
C SER A 120 17.82 14.61 -22.29
N VAL A 121 16.64 14.06 -21.98
CA VAL A 121 16.37 13.37 -20.71
C VAL A 121 17.32 12.19 -20.50
N GLY A 122 17.48 11.32 -21.50
CA GLY A 122 18.34 10.13 -21.38
C GLY A 122 19.81 10.48 -21.09
N LYS A 123 20.32 11.56 -21.68
CA LYS A 123 21.69 12.04 -21.44
C LYS A 123 21.86 12.59 -20.03
N LYS A 124 20.88 13.34 -19.52
CA LYS A 124 20.94 13.96 -18.19
C LYS A 124 20.52 13.06 -17.02
N LEU A 125 19.83 11.96 -17.29
CA LEU A 125 19.37 11.03 -16.25
C LEU A 125 20.22 9.76 -16.19
N VAL A 126 20.44 9.09 -17.33
CA VAL A 126 21.07 7.76 -17.38
C VAL A 126 22.57 7.85 -17.66
N ASN A 127 22.96 8.69 -18.62
CA ASN A 127 24.35 8.84 -19.06
C ASN A 127 25.00 10.13 -18.53
N SER A 128 24.59 10.59 -17.35
CA SER A 128 25.05 11.85 -16.76
C SER A 128 26.39 11.68 -16.05
N LEU A 129 27.34 12.58 -16.32
CA LEU A 129 28.59 12.69 -15.56
C LEU A 129 28.41 13.45 -14.23
N GLU A 130 27.36 14.27 -14.13
CA GLU A 130 27.04 15.10 -12.96
C GLU A 130 26.13 14.38 -11.95
N GLY A 131 25.69 13.15 -12.27
CA GLY A 131 24.77 12.35 -11.47
C GLY A 131 23.29 12.60 -11.80
N PRO A 132 22.37 11.96 -11.07
CA PRO A 132 20.92 12.15 -11.23
C PRO A 132 20.48 13.57 -10.84
N PRO A 133 19.40 14.09 -11.45
CA PRO A 133 18.84 15.38 -11.06
C PRO A 133 18.34 15.34 -9.60
N THR A 134 18.74 16.34 -8.82
CA THR A 134 18.21 16.59 -7.48
C THR A 134 16.99 17.50 -7.56
N PHE A 135 15.93 17.13 -6.85
CA PHE A 135 14.70 17.91 -6.76
C PHE A 135 14.50 18.40 -5.35
N ASP A 136 14.11 19.66 -5.22
CA ASP A 136 13.59 20.18 -3.97
C ASP A 136 12.18 19.63 -3.74
N GLN A 137 11.85 19.41 -2.47
CA GLN A 137 10.53 18.95 -2.09
C GLN A 137 9.48 20.01 -2.42
N PRO A 138 8.45 19.70 -3.23
CA PRO A 138 7.44 20.67 -3.59
C PRO A 138 6.57 21.03 -2.37
N PRO A 139 6.12 22.29 -2.25
CA PRO A 139 5.22 22.68 -1.17
C PRO A 139 3.86 21.98 -1.36
N MET A 140 3.46 21.23 -0.33
CA MET A 140 2.17 20.52 -0.28
C MET A 140 1.11 21.39 0.42
N SER A 141 0.72 22.51 -0.20
CA SER A 141 -0.37 23.34 0.34
C SER A 141 -1.70 22.61 0.22
N LEU A 142 -2.62 22.89 1.15
CA LEU A 142 -3.96 22.29 1.15
C LEU A 142 -4.70 22.56 -0.16
N ASP A 143 -4.63 23.79 -0.69
CA ASP A 143 -5.31 24.16 -1.93
C ASP A 143 -4.82 23.32 -3.13
N LYS A 144 -3.49 23.11 -3.23
CA LYS A 144 -2.88 22.28 -4.26
C LYS A 144 -3.35 20.82 -4.13
N LEU A 145 -3.36 20.28 -2.91
CA LEU A 145 -3.84 18.92 -2.66
C LEU A 145 -5.33 18.75 -2.97
N MET A 146 -6.16 19.76 -2.69
CA MET A 146 -7.58 19.74 -3.01
C MET A 146 -7.83 19.80 -4.52
N GLU A 147 -7.09 20.65 -5.24
CA GLU A 147 -7.15 20.74 -6.70
C GLU A 147 -6.78 19.41 -7.36
N TYR A 148 -5.60 18.87 -7.03
CA TYR A 148 -5.16 17.57 -7.57
C TYR A 148 -6.08 16.42 -7.16
N GLY A 149 -6.61 16.45 -5.94
CA GLY A 149 -7.58 15.45 -5.48
C GLY A 149 -8.84 15.46 -6.31
N GLN A 150 -9.40 16.65 -6.61
CA GLN A 150 -10.57 16.76 -7.48
C GLN A 150 -10.29 16.34 -8.92
N MET A 151 -9.07 16.56 -9.43
CA MET A 151 -8.67 16.07 -10.74
C MET A 151 -8.63 14.53 -10.77
N LEU A 152 -8.01 13.91 -9.76
CA LEU A 152 -7.89 12.45 -9.67
C LEU A 152 -9.24 11.74 -9.53
N VAL A 153 -10.22 12.36 -8.86
CA VAL A 153 -11.58 11.80 -8.74
C VAL A 153 -12.34 11.83 -10.08
N LYS A 154 -11.97 12.73 -10.99
CA LYS A 154 -12.61 12.88 -12.31
C LYS A 154 -11.95 12.05 -13.41
N GLU A 155 -10.72 11.58 -13.20
CA GLU A 155 -10.03 10.65 -14.11
C GLU A 155 -10.73 9.27 -14.12
#